data_AF-A0A537KPL7-F1
#
_entry.id   AF-A0A537KPL7-F1
#
_cell.length_a   1.000
_cell.length_b   1.000
_cell.length_c   1.000
_cell.angle_alpha   90.00
_cell.angle_beta   90.00
_cell.angle_gamma   90.00
#
_symmetry.space_group_name_H-M   'P 1'
#
loop_
_entity.id
_entity.type
_entity.pdbx_description
1 polymer ?
#
loop_
_entity_poly.entity_id
_entity_poly.type
_entity_poly.pdbx_seq_one_letter_code
_entity_poly.pdbx_strand_id
1 'polypeptide(L)'
;MRYLIIIYAFLAIQFVGCAKADKHRDCTVVTITNSAPGCGGWGIVVHGVKYPSGNIPQEFQQDGMMVCANYELYEDMRMCVCCGGTWADIKSMRKF
;
A
#
# COMPACT_ATOMS: atom_id res chain seq x y z
N MET A 1 -2.74 52.36 -14.30
CA MET A 1 -3.31 51.61 -13.15
C MET A 1 -4.28 50.48 -13.53
N ARG A 2 -4.71 50.33 -14.80
CA ARG A 2 -5.66 49.28 -15.22
C ARG A 2 -5.01 47.89 -15.42
N TYR A 3 -3.73 47.85 -15.79
CA TYR A 3 -3.00 46.61 -16.09
C TYR A 3 -2.42 45.89 -14.86
N LEU A 4 -2.29 46.59 -13.72
CA LEU A 4 -1.78 46.00 -12.48
C LEU A 4 -2.74 44.97 -11.88
N ILE A 5 -4.04 45.17 -12.04
CA ILE A 5 -5.08 44.26 -11.52
C ILE A 5 -5.05 42.91 -12.25
N ILE A 6 -4.76 42.93 -13.56
CA ILE A 6 -4.73 41.72 -14.40
C ILE A 6 -3.53 40.83 -14.04
N ILE A 7 -2.38 41.46 -13.72
CA ILE A 7 -1.17 40.74 -13.32
C ILE A 7 -1.35 40.06 -11.95
N TYR A 8 -2.00 40.73 -10.99
CA TYR A 8 -2.32 40.12 -9.70
C TYR A 8 -3.33 38.96 -9.81
N ALA A 9 -4.31 39.05 -10.71
CA ALA A 9 -5.26 37.97 -10.95
C ALA A 9 -4.59 36.71 -11.54
N PHE A 10 -3.59 36.89 -12.40
CA PHE A 10 -2.81 35.76 -12.96
C PHE A 10 -1.88 35.11 -11.94
N LEU A 11 -1.33 35.87 -10.97
CA LEU A 11 -0.49 35.32 -9.91
C LEU A 11 -1.27 34.47 -8.90
N ALA A 12 -2.54 34.80 -8.63
CA ALA A 12 -3.36 34.06 -7.66
C ALA A 12 -3.79 32.66 -8.15
N ILE A 13 -3.86 32.43 -9.47
CA ILE A 13 -4.27 31.15 -10.06
C ILE A 13 -3.16 30.10 -9.98
N GLN A 14 -1.90 30.52 -9.84
CA GLN A 14 -0.75 29.62 -9.77
C GLN A 14 -0.64 28.86 -8.42
N PHE A 15 -1.32 29.35 -7.37
CA PHE A 15 -1.30 28.72 -6.04
C PHE A 15 -2.43 27.70 -5.80
N VAL A 16 -3.40 27.57 -6.70
CA VAL A 16 -4.53 26.62 -6.55
C VAL A 16 -4.20 25.25 -7.19
N GLY A 17 -3.10 25.15 -7.95
CA GLY A 17 -2.73 23.96 -8.71
C GLY A 17 -1.85 22.93 -7.98
N CYS A 18 -1.38 23.19 -6.77
CA CYS A 18 -0.47 22.27 -6.07
C CYS A 18 -1.21 21.38 -5.06
N ALA A 19 -1.27 20.10 -5.42
CA ALA A 19 -1.35 18.94 -4.53
C ALA A 19 -2.70 18.64 -3.87
N LYS A 20 -3.72 18.35 -4.67
CA LYS A 20 -4.46 17.12 -4.40
C LYS A 20 -3.50 15.96 -4.67
N ALA A 21 -2.78 15.52 -3.64
CA ALA A 21 -2.12 14.24 -3.68
C ALA A 21 -3.19 13.19 -3.98
N ASP A 22 -3.12 12.61 -5.17
CA ASP A 22 -3.98 11.53 -5.63
C ASP A 22 -3.84 10.35 -4.67
N LYS A 23 -4.69 10.27 -3.64
CA LYS A 23 -4.85 9.10 -2.77
C LYS A 23 -5.31 7.83 -3.52
N HIS A 24 -5.39 7.87 -4.85
CA HIS A 24 -5.90 6.81 -5.71
C HIS A 24 -4.85 6.19 -6.65
N ARG A 25 -3.57 6.62 -6.60
CA ARG A 25 -2.49 6.05 -7.42
C ARG A 25 -1.55 5.05 -6.72
N ASP A 26 -1.64 4.86 -5.40
CA ASP A 26 -0.60 4.16 -4.63
C ASP A 26 -1.01 2.75 -4.18
N CYS A 27 -1.02 1.79 -5.11
CA CYS A 27 -0.95 0.37 -4.72
C CYS A 27 0.19 -0.32 -5.45
N THR A 28 0.85 -1.24 -4.75
CA THR A 28 1.98 -2.01 -5.26
C THR A 28 1.46 -3.36 -5.74
N VAL A 29 1.94 -3.82 -6.90
CA VAL A 29 1.65 -5.17 -7.38
C VAL A 29 2.42 -6.16 -6.52
N VAL A 30 1.69 -7.04 -5.85
CA VAL A 30 2.24 -8.06 -4.96
C VAL A 30 1.62 -9.41 -5.29
N THR A 31 2.33 -10.47 -4.94
CA THR A 31 1.82 -11.84 -5.09
C THR A 31 1.35 -12.36 -3.75
N ILE A 32 0.13 -12.86 -3.66
CA ILE A 32 -0.36 -13.55 -2.47
C ILE A 32 0.28 -14.92 -2.38
N THR A 33 0.73 -15.29 -1.18
CA THR A 33 1.29 -16.61 -0.92
C THR A 33 0.87 -17.14 0.45
N ASN A 34 0.91 -18.44 0.61
CA ASN A 34 0.81 -19.06 1.93
C ASN A 34 2.08 -18.66 2.74
N SER A 35 1.88 -17.99 3.89
CA SER A 35 3.00 -17.66 4.76
C SER A 35 3.54 -18.94 5.40
N ALA A 36 4.86 -19.01 5.62
CA ALA A 36 5.58 -20.26 5.88
C ALA A 36 4.94 -21.17 6.96
N PRO A 37 5.16 -22.50 6.91
CA PRO A 37 4.62 -23.45 7.87
C PRO A 37 4.97 -23.06 9.31
N GLY A 38 3.97 -22.96 10.18
CA GLY A 38 4.13 -22.57 11.59
C GLY A 38 3.71 -21.13 11.91
N CYS A 39 3.55 -20.26 10.91
CA CYS A 39 3.10 -18.87 11.09
C CYS A 39 1.65 -18.63 10.74
N GLY A 40 1.00 -19.66 10.18
CA GLY A 40 -0.45 -19.79 10.13
C GLY A 40 -1.13 -18.61 9.45
N GLY A 41 -0.94 -18.44 8.15
CA GLY A 41 -1.71 -17.43 7.44
C GLY A 41 -1.34 -17.23 5.99
N TRP A 42 -1.85 -16.13 5.47
CA TRP A 42 -1.50 -15.63 4.16
C TRP A 42 -0.46 -14.53 4.30
N GLY A 43 0.22 -14.24 3.22
CA GLY A 43 1.18 -13.16 3.14
C GLY A 43 1.26 -12.59 1.75
N ILE A 44 2.05 -11.54 1.61
CA ILE A 44 2.37 -10.92 0.34
C ILE A 44 3.85 -11.14 0.02
N VAL A 45 4.15 -11.29 -1.27
CA VAL A 45 5.52 -11.30 -1.79
C VAL A 45 5.79 -9.95 -2.43
N VAL A 46 6.79 -9.26 -1.91
CA VAL A 46 7.23 -7.95 -2.40
C VAL A 46 8.72 -8.08 -2.71
N HIS A 47 9.12 -7.84 -3.96
CA HIS A 47 10.51 -7.97 -4.41
C HIS A 47 11.19 -9.30 -4.01
N GLY A 48 10.43 -10.41 -4.00
CA GLY A 48 10.93 -11.74 -3.64
C GLY A 48 10.98 -12.05 -2.13
N VAL A 49 10.67 -11.07 -1.28
CA VAL A 49 10.58 -11.26 0.18
C VAL A 49 9.14 -11.54 0.57
N LYS A 50 8.92 -12.55 1.41
CA LYS A 50 7.61 -12.91 1.93
C LYS A 50 7.34 -12.17 3.24
N TYR A 51 6.22 -11.46 3.29
CA TYR A 51 5.74 -10.79 4.49
C TYR A 51 4.41 -11.42 4.93
N PRO A 52 4.34 -12.06 6.10
CA PRO A 52 3.06 -12.55 6.63
C PRO A 52 2.10 -11.39 6.89
N SER A 53 0.81 -11.67 6.79
CA SER A 53 -0.25 -10.69 7.03
C SER A 53 -1.44 -11.33 7.74
N GLY A 54 -1.97 -10.61 8.74
CA GLY A 54 -3.13 -11.07 9.50
C GLY A 54 -4.48 -10.68 8.90
N ASN A 55 -4.51 -9.84 7.86
CA ASN A 55 -5.73 -9.19 7.37
C ASN A 55 -5.93 -9.26 5.85
N ILE A 56 -5.41 -10.29 5.19
CA ILE A 56 -5.75 -10.58 3.80
C ILE A 56 -7.18 -11.14 3.71
N PRO A 57 -8.13 -10.48 3.02
CA PRO A 57 -9.49 -10.95 2.80
C PRO A 57 -9.53 -12.28 2.04
N GLN A 58 -10.53 -13.10 2.35
CA GLN A 58 -10.64 -14.49 1.90
C GLN A 58 -10.69 -14.63 0.38
N GLU A 59 -11.26 -13.66 -0.34
CA GLU A 59 -11.36 -13.66 -1.78
C GLU A 59 -10.01 -13.53 -2.51
N PHE A 60 -8.95 -13.13 -1.79
CA PHE A 60 -7.60 -13.03 -2.31
C PHE A 60 -6.66 -14.13 -1.79
N GLN A 61 -7.13 -15.00 -0.91
CA GLN A 61 -6.39 -16.10 -0.28
C GLN A 61 -6.15 -17.26 -1.25
N GLN A 62 -5.38 -16.99 -2.30
CA GLN A 62 -4.99 -17.97 -3.31
C GLN A 62 -3.49 -17.81 -3.61
N ASP A 63 -2.75 -18.91 -3.52
CA ASP A 63 -1.30 -18.89 -3.73
C ASP A 63 -1.00 -18.53 -5.19
N GLY A 64 -0.07 -17.60 -5.39
CA GLY A 64 0.31 -17.07 -6.70
C GLY A 64 -0.61 -15.98 -7.25
N MET A 65 -1.67 -15.57 -6.54
CA MET A 65 -2.56 -14.50 -7.02
C MET A 65 -1.83 -13.15 -7.03
N MET A 66 -1.83 -12.45 -8.16
CA MET A 66 -1.35 -11.08 -8.23
C MET A 66 -2.46 -10.09 -7.90
N VAL A 67 -2.17 -9.16 -6.99
CA VAL A 67 -3.11 -8.13 -6.55
C VAL A 67 -2.39 -6.79 -6.49
N CYS A 68 -3.14 -5.71 -6.66
CA CYS A 68 -2.68 -4.38 -6.32
C CYS A 68 -3.06 -4.10 -4.86
N ALA A 69 -2.06 -4.05 -3.97
CA ALA A 69 -2.27 -3.85 -2.54
C ALA A 69 -1.63 -2.54 -2.05
N ASN A 70 -2.32 -1.85 -1.15
CA ASN A 70 -1.74 -0.80 -0.30
C ASN A 70 -1.51 -1.42 1.07
N TYR A 71 -0.27 -1.39 1.54
CA TYR A 71 0.13 -2.02 2.78
C TYR A 71 1.21 -1.21 3.50
N GLU A 72 1.31 -1.42 4.81
CA GLU A 72 2.40 -0.94 5.63
C GLU A 72 3.17 -2.13 6.19
N LEU A 73 4.49 -1.98 6.30
CA LEU A 73 5.34 -2.97 6.93
C LEU A 73 5.60 -2.58 8.39
N TYR A 74 5.42 -3.53 9.31
CA TYR A 74 5.63 -3.30 10.74
C TYR A 74 6.28 -4.52 11.41
N GLU A 75 6.99 -4.32 12.51
CA GLU A 75 7.51 -5.43 13.31
C GLU A 75 6.47 -5.88 14.34
N ASP A 76 6.10 -7.16 14.34
CA ASP A 76 5.25 -7.73 15.39
C ASP A 76 6.09 -8.56 16.36
N MET A 77 6.49 -7.93 17.47
CA MET A 77 7.27 -8.61 18.53
C MET A 77 6.48 -9.66 19.31
N ARG A 78 5.15 -9.75 19.13
CA ARG A 78 4.30 -10.72 19.83
C ARG A 78 4.27 -12.07 19.12
N MET A 79 4.71 -12.13 17.87
CA MET A 79 4.73 -13.35 17.08
C MET A 79 5.91 -14.23 17.50
N CYS A 80 5.71 -15.56 17.52
CA CYS A 80 6.75 -16.53 17.89
C CYS A 80 8.04 -16.26 17.11
N VAL A 81 9.23 -16.52 17.67
CA VAL A 81 10.52 -16.24 16.99
C VAL A 81 10.62 -16.83 15.58
N CYS A 82 9.93 -17.95 15.32
CA CYS A 82 9.85 -18.57 13.98
C CYS A 82 8.97 -17.79 12.96
N CYS A 83 8.14 -16.87 13.45
CA CYS A 83 7.16 -16.05 12.72
C CYS A 83 7.34 -14.56 12.96
N GLY A 84 8.23 -14.22 13.89
CA GLY A 84 8.69 -12.89 14.21
C GLY A 84 9.54 -12.35 13.07
N GLY A 85 9.37 -11.06 12.83
CA GLY A 85 9.93 -10.36 11.69
C GLY A 85 8.99 -9.23 11.27
N THR A 86 9.21 -8.72 10.06
CA THR A 86 8.35 -7.72 9.45
C THR A 86 7.08 -8.36 8.89
N TRP A 87 5.92 -7.81 9.25
CA TRP A 87 4.59 -8.18 8.79
C TRP A 87 4.01 -7.10 7.87
N ALA A 88 3.04 -7.49 7.04
CA ALA A 88 2.30 -6.57 6.18
C ALA A 88 0.89 -6.33 6.72
N ASP A 89 0.57 -5.07 7.03
CA ASP A 89 -0.78 -4.61 7.33
C ASP A 89 -1.45 -4.12 6.05
N ILE A 90 -2.46 -4.85 5.56
CA ILE A 90 -3.15 -4.53 4.31
C ILE A 90 -4.23 -3.47 4.56
N LYS A 91 -4.06 -2.28 3.98
CA LYS A 91 -5.04 -1.19 4.05
C LYS A 91 -6.12 -1.32 2.99
N SER A 92 -5.75 -1.78 1.80
CA SER A 92 -6.69 -2.08 0.72
C SER A 92 -6.05 -3.00 -0.31
N MET A 93 -6.87 -3.75 -1.05
CA MET A 93 -6.40 -4.57 -2.15
C MET A 93 -7.48 -4.78 -3.20
N ARG A 94 -7.04 -5.02 -4.45
CA ARG A 94 -7.89 -5.36 -5.58
C ARG A 94 -7.16 -6.29 -6.53
N LYS A 95 -7.92 -7.02 -7.36
CA LYS A 95 -7.34 -7.85 -8.43
C LYS A 95 -6.55 -6.95 -9.39
N PHE A 96 -5.38 -7.44 -9.81
CA PHE A 96 -4.59 -6.79 -10.85
C PHE A 96 -5.24 -7.00 -12.23
#